data_AF-A0A6I4TWA7-F1
#
_entry.id   AF-A0A6I4TWA7-F1
#
_cell.length_a   1.000
_cell.length_b   1.000
_cell.length_c   1.000
_cell.angle_alpha   90.00
_cell.angle_beta   90.00
_cell.angle_gamma   90.00
#
_symmetry.space_group_name_H-M   'P 1'
#
loop_
_entity.id
_entity.type
_entity.pdbx_description
1 polymer ?
#
loop_
_entity_poly.entity_id
_entity_poly.type
_entity_poly.pdbx_seq_one_letter_code
_entity_poly.pdbx_strand_id
1 'polypeptide(L)' 'MSPALLVPPPKLPKVQRNDAGIVSGEQAHYSLLALYDIAGQIRATLIALQAETAMVQAGKPD' A
#
# COMPACT_ATOMS: atom_id res chain seq x y z
N MET A 1 19.08 2.71 -2.65
CA MET A 1 18.10 1.74 -3.18
C MET A 1 17.91 0.66 -2.13
N SER A 2 17.03 0.89 -1.15
CA SER A 2 16.65 -0.12 -0.18
C SER A 2 15.97 -1.30 -0.90
N PRO A 3 16.53 -2.52 -0.83
CA PRO A 3 15.97 -3.68 -1.52
C PRO A 3 14.51 -3.96 -1.13
N ALA A 4 14.11 -3.59 0.10
CA ALA A 4 12.77 -3.79 0.61
C ALA A 4 11.70 -2.95 -0.13
N LEU A 5 12.07 -1.79 -0.68
CA LEU A 5 11.14 -0.93 -1.42
C LEU A 5 10.93 -1.37 -2.88
N LEU A 6 11.76 -2.29 -3.37
CA LEU A 6 11.68 -2.84 -4.73
C LEU A 6 10.96 -4.19 -4.80
N VAL A 7 10.54 -4.73 -3.65
CA VAL A 7 9.76 -5.96 -3.58
C VAL A 7 8.35 -5.68 -4.09
N PRO A 8 7.71 -6.60 -4.84
CA PRO A 8 6.31 -6.44 -5.25
C PRO A 8 5.41 -6.12 -4.05
N PRO A 9 4.44 -5.19 -4.18
CA PRO A 9 3.56 -4.85 -3.09
C PRO A 9 2.74 -6.06 -2.64
N PRO A 10 2.36 -6.13 -1.35
CA PRO A 10 1.50 -7.20 -0.85
C PRO A 10 0.17 -7.21 -1.61
N LYS A 11 -0.38 -8.42 -1.79
CA LYS A 11 -1.67 -8.60 -2.46
C LYS A 11 -2.77 -7.90 -1.67
N LEU A 12 -3.74 -7.35 -2.39
CA LEU A 12 -4.93 -6.78 -1.78
C LEU A 12 -5.72 -7.87 -1.02
N PRO A 13 -6.27 -7.54 0.16
CA PRO A 13 -7.15 -8.42 0.89
C PRO A 13 -8.41 -8.65 0.06
N LYS A 14 -8.97 -9.85 0.21
CA LYS A 14 -10.26 -10.16 -0.41
C LYS A 14 -11.35 -9.32 0.25
N VAL A 15 -12.34 -8.92 -0.55
CA VAL A 15 -13.55 -8.28 -0.03
C VAL A 15 -14.17 -9.20 1.02
N GLN A 16 -14.46 -8.65 2.20
CA GLN A 16 -15.07 -9.43 3.26
C GLN A 16 -16.51 -9.78 2.88
N ARG A 17 -16.92 -11.02 3.16
CA ARG A 17 -18.24 -11.57 2.88
C ARG A 17 -18.70 -12.35 4.09
N ASN A 18 -20.00 -12.39 4.33
CA ASN A 18 -20.57 -13.26 5.35
C ASN A 18 -20.58 -14.73 4.88
N ASP A 19 -21.06 -15.63 5.73
CA ASP A 19 -21.11 -17.08 5.44
C ASP A 19 -21.95 -17.43 4.21
N ALA A 20 -22.92 -16.59 3.84
CA ALA A 20 -23.73 -16.73 2.63
C ALA A 20 -23.04 -16.17 1.36
N GLY A 21 -21.81 -15.66 1.48
CA GLY A 21 -21.08 -15.04 0.37
C GLY A 21 -21.58 -13.64 0.00
N ILE A 22 -22.43 -13.03 0.82
CA ILE A 22 -23.01 -11.71 0.59
C ILE A 22 -22.15 -10.66 1.30
N VAL A 23 -21.98 -9.50 0.65
CA VAL A 23 -21.42 -8.32 1.29
C VAL A 23 -22.56 -7.59 2.02
N SER A 24 -22.64 -7.79 3.33
CA SER A 24 -23.53 -6.98 4.16
C SER A 24 -22.91 -5.59 4.42
N GLY A 25 -23.70 -4.66 4.99
CA GLY A 25 -23.21 -3.32 5.32
C GLY A 25 -22.01 -3.31 6.27
N GLU A 26 -21.97 -4.24 7.23
CA GLU A 26 -20.84 -4.39 8.15
C GLU A 26 -19.56 -4.82 7.41
N GLN A 27 -19.65 -5.85 6.56
CA GLN A 27 -18.52 -6.34 5.76
C GLN A 27 -18.06 -5.30 4.73
N ALA A 28 -18.97 -4.49 4.19
CA ALA A 28 -18.62 -3.35 3.34
C ALA A 28 -17.82 -2.31 4.13
N HIS A 29 -18.24 -1.98 5.35
CA HIS A 29 -17.54 -1.04 6.21
C HIS A 29 -16.12 -1.52 6.58
N TYR A 30 -15.97 -2.78 6.99
CA TYR A 30 -14.65 -3.35 7.27
C TYR A 30 -13.76 -3.41 6.03
N SER A 31 -14.32 -3.76 4.87
CA SER A 31 -13.58 -3.75 3.60
C SER A 31 -13.09 -2.35 3.25
N LEU A 32 -13.87 -1.30 3.53
CA LEU A 32 -13.47 0.08 3.32
C LEU A 32 -12.27 0.47 4.20
N LEU A 33 -12.31 0.13 5.50
CA LEU A 33 -11.21 0.41 6.42
C LEU A 33 -9.92 -0.30 5.98
N ALA A 34 -10.02 -1.58 5.61
CA ALA A 34 -8.87 -2.35 5.11
C ALA A 34 -8.25 -1.73 3.85
N LEU A 35 -9.07 -1.18 2.94
CA LEU A 35 -8.57 -0.47 1.76
C LEU A 35 -7.86 0.84 2.14
N TYR A 36 -8.39 1.59 3.11
CA TYR A 36 -7.75 2.83 3.58
C TYR A 36 -6.37 2.57 4.21
N ASP A 37 -6.24 1.52 5.02
CA ASP A 37 -4.96 1.14 5.63
C ASP A 37 -3.91 0.84 4.56
N ILE A 38 -4.28 0.08 3.53
CA ILE A 38 -3.39 -0.26 2.42
C ILE A 38 -3.01 0.96 1.60
N ALA A 39 -3.97 1.84 1.31
CA ALA A 39 -3.68 3.10 0.63
C ALA A 39 -2.67 3.94 1.43
N GLY A 40 -2.79 3.95 2.76
CA GLY A 40 -1.82 4.57 3.67
C GLY A 40 -0.42 3.96 3.55
N GLN A 41 -0.32 2.63 3.54
CA GLN A 41 0.95 1.92 3.38
C GLN A 41 1.61 2.20 2.01
N ILE A 42 0.84 2.18 0.93
CA ILE A 42 1.33 2.50 -0.42
C ILE A 42 1.88 3.93 -0.46
N ARG A 43 1.16 4.88 0.14
CA ARG A 43 1.61 6.28 0.22
C ARG A 43 2.91 6.41 1.00
N ALA A 44 3.05 5.71 2.12
CA ALA A 44 4.28 5.73 2.92
C ALA A 44 5.48 5.18 2.13
N THR A 45 5.29 4.07 1.43
CA THR A 45 6.33 3.47 0.56
C THR A 45 6.73 4.42 -0.57
N LEU A 46 5.77 5.10 -1.21
CA LEU A 46 6.06 6.08 -2.26
C LEU A 46 6.89 7.25 -1.75
N ILE A 47 6.56 7.78 -0.56
CA ILE A 47 7.33 8.86 0.07
C ILE A 47 8.78 8.41 0.33
N ALA A 48 8.97 7.19 0.86
CA ALA A 48 10.30 6.64 1.12
C ALA A 48 11.11 6.48 -0.18
N LEU A 49 10.49 5.98 -1.26
CA LEU A 49 11.11 5.86 -2.57
C LEU A 49 11.50 7.23 -3.14
N GLN A 50 10.62 8.23 -3.04
CA GLN A 50 10.90 9.59 -3.49
C GLN A 50 12.09 10.20 -2.74
N ALA A 51 12.15 10.02 -1.41
CA ALA A 51 13.28 10.47 -0.60
C ALA A 51 14.60 9.84 -1.05
N GLU A 52 14.63 8.51 -1.28
CA GLU A 52 15.84 7.84 -1.79
C GLU A 52 16.24 8.34 -3.18
N THR A 53 15.29 8.53 -4.09
CA THR A 53 15.60 9.05 -5.44
C THR A 53 16.17 10.47 -5.38
N ALA A 54 15.64 11.34 -4.50
CA ALA A 54 16.16 12.69 -4.32
C ALA A 54 17.61 12.68 -3.81
N MET A 55 17.92 11.80 -2.84
CA MET A 55 19.30 11.65 -2.34
C MET A 55 20.26 11.17 -3.44
N VAL A 56 19.84 10.20 -4.27
CA VAL A 56 20.65 9.70 -5.39
C VAL A 56 20.89 10.81 -6.43
N GLN A 57 19.87 11.61 -6.75
CA GLN A 57 20.01 12.73 -7.68
C GLN A 57 20.93 13.83 -7.14
N ALA A 58 20.85 14.14 -5.84
CA ALA A 58 21.70 15.14 -5.20
C ALA A 58 23.19 14.73 -5.13
N GLY A 59 23.48 13.43 -5.12
CA GLY A 59 24.85 12.89 -5.07
C GLY A 59 25.49 12.61 -6.44
N LYS A 60 24.83 12.91 -7.55
CA LYS A 60 25.36 12.69 -8.90
C LYS A 60 26.15 13.94 -9.35
N PRO A 61 27.49 13.89 -9.50
CA PRO A 61 28.21 14.94 -10.21
C PRO A 61 27.86 14.86 -11.70
N ASP A 62 27.67 16.03 -12.32
CA ASP A 62 27.44 16.18 -13.77
C ASP A 62 28.57 15.56 -14.62
#